data_AF-A0A939VQB2-F1
#
_entry.id   AF-A0A939VQB2-F1
#
_cell.length_a   1.000
_cell.length_b   1.000
_cell.length_c   1.000
_cell.angle_alpha   90.00
_cell.angle_beta   90.00
_cell.angle_gamma   90.00
#
_symmetry.space_group_name_H-M   'P 1'
#
loop_
_entity.id
_entity.type
_entity.pdbx_description
1 polymer ?
#
loop_
_entity_poly.entity_id
_entity_poly.type
_entity_poly.pdbx_seq_one_letter_code
_entity_poly.pdbx_strand_id
1 'polypeptide(L)'
;LGIRSWRVINIEPIGRAKDNPELMLTVDEYKYVLDFIKTHRFESTMEVTYGCSHFLPIEYEREVRKWYFLCNAGVYTASIMYNGNIGACLDIERRPELVEGNIRRDRFKDVWDNGFKIYRNDFRKCGPCKDCPDYKYCAGDSFHTWNFDKMEPNLCLRKLL
;
A
#
# COMPACT_ATOMS: atom_id res chain seq x y z
N LEU A 1 -10.33 -26.10 11.40
CA LEU A 1 -9.32 -25.03 11.48
C LEU A 1 -9.84 -23.73 12.13
N GLY A 2 -11.14 -23.44 12.16
CA GLY A 2 -11.67 -22.29 12.94
C GLY A 2 -11.24 -20.90 12.43
N ILE A 3 -10.77 -20.83 11.18
CA ILE A 3 -10.29 -19.60 10.55
C ILE A 3 -11.49 -18.71 10.22
N ARG A 4 -11.40 -17.42 10.57
CA ARG A 4 -12.48 -16.43 10.35
C ARG A 4 -12.19 -15.45 9.21
N SER A 5 -10.95 -15.40 8.73
CA SER A 5 -10.57 -14.53 7.63
C SER A 5 -9.34 -15.06 6.91
N TRP A 6 -9.33 -14.90 5.58
CA TRP A 6 -8.18 -15.12 4.73
C TRP A 6 -7.87 -13.83 3.96
N ARG A 7 -6.69 -13.27 4.23
CA ARG A 7 -6.20 -12.08 3.54
C ARG A 7 -5.28 -12.49 2.41
N VAL A 8 -5.70 -12.28 1.18
CA VAL A 8 -4.94 -12.58 -0.04
C VAL A 8 -4.18 -11.34 -0.46
N ILE A 9 -2.90 -11.47 -0.77
CA ILE A 9 -2.04 -10.38 -1.23
C ILE A 9 -1.09 -10.90 -2.31
N ASN A 10 -0.87 -10.08 -3.34
CA ASN A 10 0.15 -10.30 -4.36
C ASN A 10 1.56 -10.03 -3.79
N ILE A 11 2.58 -10.51 -4.48
CA ILE A 11 3.96 -10.09 -4.22
C ILE A 11 4.17 -8.75 -4.92
N GLU A 12 4.74 -7.79 -4.20
CA GLU A 12 5.03 -6.45 -4.70
C GLU A 12 6.47 -6.37 -5.25
N PRO A 13 6.74 -5.57 -6.31
CA PRO A 13 8.07 -5.43 -6.91
C PRO A 13 9.00 -4.55 -6.06
N ILE A 14 9.18 -4.90 -4.78
CA ILE A 14 9.97 -4.17 -3.79
C ILE A 14 11.02 -5.08 -3.13
N GLY A 15 12.06 -4.47 -2.57
CA GLY A 15 13.16 -5.23 -1.93
C GLY A 15 13.74 -6.30 -2.86
N ARG A 16 13.91 -7.52 -2.34
CA ARG A 16 14.46 -8.67 -3.08
C ARG A 16 13.52 -9.24 -4.16
N ALA A 17 12.22 -8.92 -4.12
CA ALA A 17 11.28 -9.38 -5.15
C ALA A 17 11.59 -8.73 -6.52
N LYS A 18 12.29 -7.59 -6.53
CA LYS A 18 12.81 -6.96 -7.76
C LYS A 18 13.76 -7.88 -8.54
N ASP A 19 14.46 -8.78 -7.85
CA ASP A 19 15.41 -9.72 -8.44
C ASP A 19 14.73 -11.04 -8.91
N ASN A 20 13.41 -11.18 -8.69
CA ASN A 20 12.63 -12.39 -8.96
C ASN A 20 11.33 -12.04 -9.71
N PRO A 21 11.42 -11.54 -10.96
CA PRO A 21 10.27 -11.06 -11.72
C PRO A 21 9.20 -12.14 -12.00
N GLU A 22 9.58 -13.42 -11.99
CA GLU A 22 8.69 -14.57 -12.16
C GLU A 22 7.70 -14.76 -11.00
N LEU A 23 7.91 -14.08 -9.87
CA LEU A 23 6.98 -14.06 -8.75
C LEU A 23 5.85 -13.03 -8.90
N MET A 24 5.95 -12.15 -9.91
CA MET A 24 4.92 -11.14 -10.16
C MET A 24 3.77 -11.75 -10.93
N LEU A 25 2.54 -11.43 -10.53
CA LEU A 25 1.36 -11.83 -11.27
C LEU A 25 1.31 -11.13 -12.62
N THR A 26 0.94 -11.87 -13.65
CA THR A 26 0.48 -11.35 -14.93
C THR A 26 -0.89 -10.65 -14.78
N VAL A 27 -1.31 -9.90 -15.80
CA VAL A 27 -2.62 -9.22 -15.81
C VAL A 27 -3.76 -10.21 -15.59
N ASP A 28 -3.74 -11.36 -16.27
CA ASP A 28 -4.79 -12.37 -16.16
C ASP A 28 -4.80 -13.03 -14.76
N GLU A 29 -3.63 -13.23 -14.16
CA GLU A 29 -3.53 -13.74 -12.79
C GLU A 29 -4.01 -12.72 -11.75
N TYR A 30 -3.73 -11.42 -11.93
CA TYR A 30 -4.32 -10.37 -11.09
C TYR A 30 -5.84 -10.41 -11.17
N LYS A 31 -6.41 -10.44 -12.38
CA LYS A 31 -7.87 -10.54 -12.58
C LYS A 31 -8.43 -11.78 -11.91
N TYR A 32 -7.79 -12.94 -12.11
CA TYR A 32 -8.18 -14.19 -11.48
C TYR A 32 -8.23 -14.08 -9.94
N VAL A 33 -7.19 -13.53 -9.31
CA VAL A 33 -7.15 -13.35 -7.85
C VAL A 33 -8.24 -12.39 -7.37
N LEU A 34 -8.44 -11.26 -8.05
CA LEU A 34 -9.45 -10.27 -7.67
C LEU A 34 -10.88 -10.81 -7.85
N ASP A 35 -11.15 -11.50 -8.96
CA ASP A 35 -12.43 -12.16 -9.22
C ASP A 35 -12.69 -13.28 -8.22
N PHE A 36 -11.68 -14.09 -7.90
CA PHE A 36 -11.77 -15.12 -6.86
C PHE A 36 -12.22 -14.51 -5.53
N ILE A 37 -11.57 -13.43 -5.08
CA ILE A 37 -11.94 -12.75 -3.83
C ILE A 37 -13.37 -12.22 -3.93
N LYS A 38 -13.69 -11.49 -5.02
CA LYS A 38 -15.02 -10.91 -5.25
C LYS A 38 -16.14 -11.95 -5.15
N THR A 39 -15.95 -13.14 -5.73
CA THR A 39 -16.93 -14.23 -5.70
C THR A 39 -17.04 -14.85 -4.31
N HIS A 40 -15.92 -15.16 -3.65
CA HIS A 40 -15.92 -16.05 -2.46
C HIS A 40 -15.97 -15.31 -1.12
N ARG A 41 -15.83 -13.99 -1.11
CA ARG A 41 -15.64 -13.17 0.09
C ARG A 41 -16.69 -13.38 1.19
N PHE A 42 -17.93 -13.71 0.83
CA PHE A 42 -19.04 -13.88 1.77
C PHE A 42 -19.74 -15.25 1.64
N GLU A 43 -19.18 -16.20 0.89
CA GLU A 43 -19.79 -17.53 0.71
C GLU A 43 -19.72 -18.38 1.99
N SER A 44 -18.88 -18.01 2.95
CA SER A 44 -18.73 -18.72 4.21
C SER A 44 -18.55 -17.78 5.39
N THR A 45 -18.44 -18.35 6.59
CA THR A 45 -18.09 -17.61 7.81
C THR A 45 -16.66 -17.07 7.81
N MET A 46 -15.81 -17.53 6.89
CA MET A 46 -14.46 -17.03 6.68
C MET A 46 -14.48 -15.91 5.62
N GLU A 47 -14.17 -14.68 6.02
CA GLU A 47 -14.05 -13.57 5.07
C GLU A 47 -12.80 -13.73 4.20
N VAL A 48 -12.96 -13.79 2.87
CA VAL A 48 -11.83 -13.68 1.93
C VAL A 48 -11.69 -12.21 1.53
N THR A 49 -10.53 -11.59 1.75
CA THR A 49 -10.34 -10.15 1.52
C THR A 49 -8.98 -9.87 0.91
N TYR A 50 -8.90 -8.83 0.09
CA TYR A 50 -7.65 -8.36 -0.49
C TYR A 50 -6.78 -7.59 0.51
N GLY A 51 -5.49 -7.51 0.19
CA GLY A 51 -4.49 -6.70 0.87
C GLY A 51 -4.85 -5.22 0.98
N CYS A 52 -4.06 -4.49 1.77
CA CYS A 52 -4.21 -3.02 1.87
C CYS A 52 -3.58 -2.30 0.68
N SER A 53 -2.74 -3.00 -0.10
CA SER A 53 -2.02 -2.45 -1.22
C SER A 53 -2.93 -2.05 -2.36
N HIS A 54 -2.44 -1.07 -3.09
CA HIS A 54 -2.89 -0.57 -4.39
C HIS A 54 -4.31 -0.05 -4.51
N PHE A 55 -4.49 1.10 -5.16
CA PHE A 55 -5.78 1.51 -5.71
C PHE A 55 -6.14 0.60 -6.88
N LEU A 56 -7.37 0.07 -6.89
CA LEU A 56 -7.86 -0.81 -7.93
C LEU A 56 -8.79 -0.07 -8.91
N PRO A 57 -9.02 -0.63 -10.11
CA PRO A 57 -10.15 -0.22 -10.94
C PRO A 57 -11.48 -0.23 -10.17
N ILE A 58 -12.40 0.65 -10.58
CA ILE A 58 -13.65 0.90 -9.84
C ILE A 58 -14.54 -0.34 -9.70
N GLU A 59 -14.46 -1.27 -10.65
CA GLU A 59 -15.16 -2.56 -10.66
C GLU A 59 -14.70 -3.53 -9.55
N TYR A 60 -13.55 -3.26 -8.93
CA TYR A 60 -12.98 -4.03 -7.82
C TYR A 60 -12.94 -3.26 -6.50
N GLU A 61 -12.93 -1.93 -6.54
CA GLU A 61 -13.02 -1.11 -5.33
C GLU A 61 -14.29 -1.42 -4.54
N ARG A 62 -14.16 -1.63 -3.23
CA ARG A 62 -15.19 -2.16 -2.31
C ARG A 62 -15.73 -3.58 -2.56
N GLU A 63 -15.44 -4.17 -3.71
CA GLU A 63 -15.81 -5.55 -4.01
C GLU A 63 -14.84 -6.53 -3.32
N VAL A 64 -13.52 -6.30 -3.45
CA VAL A 64 -12.49 -7.22 -2.92
C VAL A 64 -12.02 -6.90 -1.49
N ARG A 65 -12.40 -5.73 -0.96
CA ARG A 65 -12.12 -5.27 0.42
C ARG A 65 -13.23 -4.36 0.93
N LYS A 66 -13.36 -4.16 2.24
CA LYS A 66 -14.57 -3.55 2.86
C LYS A 66 -14.65 -2.03 2.65
N TRP A 67 -13.50 -1.43 2.37
CA TRP A 67 -13.29 0.01 2.26
C TRP A 67 -12.73 0.36 0.88
N TYR A 68 -12.93 1.60 0.46
CA TYR A 68 -12.17 2.16 -0.65
C TYR A 68 -10.69 2.27 -0.27
N PHE A 69 -9.81 2.17 -1.26
CA PHE A 69 -8.38 2.31 -1.05
C PHE A 69 -8.01 3.58 -0.28
N LEU A 70 -7.12 3.40 0.69
CA LEU A 70 -6.39 4.47 1.33
C LEU A 70 -5.04 3.90 1.79
N CYS A 71 -3.95 4.54 1.41
CA CYS A 71 -2.66 4.23 2.03
C CYS A 71 -2.63 4.81 3.44
N ASN A 72 -2.63 3.95 4.46
CA ASN A 72 -2.67 4.36 5.86
C ASN A 72 -1.32 4.86 6.42
N ALA A 73 -0.23 4.68 5.67
CA ALA A 73 1.12 5.01 6.09
C ALA A 73 1.22 6.48 6.50
N GLY A 74 1.60 6.76 7.74
CA GLY A 74 1.78 8.11 8.27
C GLY A 74 0.49 8.89 8.54
N VAL A 75 -0.67 8.31 8.22
CA VAL A 75 -2.01 8.92 8.44
C VAL A 75 -2.76 8.20 9.55
N TYR A 76 -2.88 6.88 9.46
CA TYR A 76 -3.49 6.02 10.48
C TYR A 76 -2.52 4.99 11.04
N THR A 77 -1.31 4.89 10.47
CA THR A 77 -0.32 3.89 10.83
C THR A 77 1.04 4.54 10.98
N ALA A 78 1.73 4.14 12.04
CA ALA A 78 3.16 4.34 12.23
C ALA A 78 3.75 3.02 12.73
N SER A 79 5.05 2.84 12.52
CA SER A 79 5.78 1.61 12.75
C SER A 79 7.07 1.90 13.49
N ILE A 80 7.47 0.95 14.35
CA ILE A 80 8.75 1.00 15.06
C ILE A 80 9.62 -0.14 14.52
N MET A 81 10.77 0.22 13.96
CA MET A 81 11.75 -0.73 13.43
C MET A 81 12.58 -1.33 14.57
N TYR A 82 13.27 -2.45 14.30
CA TYR A 82 14.08 -3.15 15.30
C TYR A 82 15.16 -2.26 15.96
N ASN A 83 15.71 -1.29 15.23
CA ASN A 83 16.71 -0.34 15.72
C ASN A 83 16.10 0.85 16.49
N GLY A 84 14.79 0.83 16.69
CA GLY A 84 14.01 1.89 17.33
C GLY A 84 13.54 2.99 16.38
N ASN A 85 13.94 3.00 15.10
CA ASN A 85 13.49 4.04 14.17
C ASN A 85 11.97 4.02 13.99
N ILE A 86 11.38 5.20 13.95
CA ILE A 86 9.96 5.42 13.71
C ILE A 86 9.79 5.68 12.22
N GLY A 87 8.87 4.97 11.58
CA GLY A 87 8.52 5.13 10.16
C GLY A 87 7.02 4.94 9.93
N ALA A 88 6.56 5.14 8.70
CA ALA A 88 5.12 5.16 8.37
C ALA A 88 4.50 3.77 8.17
N CYS A 89 5.20 2.91 7.44
CA CYS A 89 4.82 1.52 7.18
C CYS A 89 6.12 0.70 7.04
N LEU A 90 6.10 -0.55 7.49
CA LEU A 90 7.28 -1.42 7.47
C LEU A 90 7.68 -1.88 6.05
N ASP A 91 6.78 -1.78 5.08
CA ASP A 91 7.03 -2.19 3.69
C ASP A 91 7.66 -1.07 2.85
N ILE A 92 7.66 0.17 3.35
CA ILE A 92 8.30 1.28 2.65
C ILE A 92 9.81 1.10 2.68
N GLU A 93 10.44 1.33 1.52
CA GLU A 93 11.89 1.28 1.37
C GLU A 93 12.60 2.08 2.47
N ARG A 94 13.63 1.49 3.08
CA ARG A 94 14.35 2.10 4.18
C ARG A 94 15.26 3.21 3.68
N ARG A 95 14.74 4.43 3.78
CA ARG A 95 15.40 5.67 3.39
C ARG A 95 15.66 6.52 4.64
N PRO A 96 16.90 7.04 4.85
CA PRO A 96 17.20 7.92 5.97
C PRO A 96 16.26 9.13 6.06
N GLU A 97 15.88 9.70 4.92
CA GLU A 97 14.97 10.84 4.81
C GLU A 97 13.50 10.52 5.17
N LEU A 98 13.14 9.24 5.25
CA LEU A 98 11.80 8.78 5.63
C LEU A 98 11.72 8.32 7.10
N VAL A 99 12.81 8.42 7.85
CA VAL A 99 12.84 8.13 9.29
C VAL A 99 12.33 9.36 10.04
N GLU A 100 11.24 9.18 10.79
CA GLU A 100 10.54 10.27 11.48
C GLU A 100 11.11 10.54 12.88
N GLY A 101 11.91 9.61 13.42
CA GLY A 101 12.50 9.70 14.75
C GLY A 101 12.99 8.33 15.22
N ASN A 102 13.31 8.21 16.51
CA ASN A 102 13.68 6.96 17.15
C ASN A 102 13.08 6.86 18.56
N ILE A 103 12.33 5.79 18.81
CA ILE A 103 11.57 5.56 20.06
C ILE A 103 12.44 5.55 21.32
N ARG A 104 13.76 5.33 21.20
CA ARG A 104 14.69 5.31 22.33
C ARG A 104 15.08 6.71 22.82
N ARG A 105 14.84 7.74 22.03
CA ARG A 105 15.22 9.14 22.31
C ARG A 105 14.07 10.13 22.14
N ASP A 106 13.11 9.83 21.26
CA ASP A 106 12.05 10.72 20.87
C ASP A 106 10.71 10.24 21.44
N ARG A 107 9.91 11.16 21.98
CA ARG A 107 8.55 10.85 22.45
C ARG A 107 7.67 10.57 21.24
N PHE A 108 7.13 9.35 21.15
CA PHE A 108 6.34 8.92 20.01
C PHE A 108 5.16 9.83 19.68
N LYS A 109 4.46 10.36 20.70
CA LYS A 109 3.36 11.30 20.49
C LYS A 109 3.81 12.56 19.76
N ASP A 110 4.97 13.10 20.11
CA ASP A 110 5.46 14.35 19.52
C ASP A 110 5.88 14.11 18.07
N VAL A 111 6.50 12.95 17.79
CA VAL A 111 6.79 12.49 16.43
C VAL A 111 5.50 12.30 15.62
N TRP A 112 4.48 11.68 16.20
CA TRP A 112 3.20 11.46 15.54
C TRP A 112 2.47 12.77 15.22
N ASP A 113 2.45 13.72 16.15
CA ASP A 113 1.72 14.98 15.97
C ASP A 113 2.43 15.91 14.97
N ASN A 114 3.77 15.91 14.95
CA ASN A 114 4.55 16.90 14.19
C ASN A 114 5.29 16.34 12.96
N GLY A 115 5.49 15.03 12.88
CA GLY A 115 6.17 14.33 11.79
C GLY A 115 5.23 13.87 10.68
N PHE A 116 5.67 12.87 9.92
CA PHE A 116 4.96 12.20 8.83
C PHE A 116 4.49 13.15 7.71
N LYS A 117 5.15 14.31 7.57
CA LYS A 117 4.72 15.38 6.66
C LYS A 117 4.70 14.92 5.20
N ILE A 118 5.67 14.09 4.80
CA ILE A 118 5.72 13.51 3.45
C ILE A 118 4.43 12.71 3.17
N TYR A 119 3.91 11.98 4.15
CA TYR A 119 2.71 11.16 3.99
C TYR A 119 1.40 11.93 4.08
N ARG A 120 1.43 13.13 4.69
CA ARG A 120 0.25 13.97 4.96
C ARG A 120 0.11 15.13 3.97
N ASN A 121 1.10 15.36 3.11
CA ASN A 121 1.10 16.40 2.09
C ASN A 121 0.94 15.82 0.69
N ASP A 122 0.35 16.61 -0.21
CA ASP A 122 0.03 16.19 -1.57
C ASP A 122 1.19 16.42 -2.56
N PHE A 123 2.35 15.80 -2.33
CA PHE A 123 3.52 15.95 -3.20
C PHE A 123 3.54 14.98 -4.39
N ARG A 124 2.72 13.93 -4.34
CA ARG A 124 2.69 12.85 -5.34
C ARG A 124 1.83 13.16 -6.57
N LYS A 125 1.25 14.37 -6.64
CA LYS A 125 0.53 14.88 -7.81
C LYS A 125 1.52 15.38 -8.87
N CYS A 126 2.39 14.49 -9.32
CA CYS A 126 3.51 14.75 -10.21
C CYS A 126 3.67 13.62 -11.23
N GLY A 127 4.59 13.80 -12.19
CA GLY A 127 4.91 12.78 -13.19
C GLY A 127 3.65 12.19 -13.85
N PRO A 128 3.51 10.85 -13.91
CA PRO A 128 2.34 10.20 -14.53
C PRO A 128 1.03 10.42 -13.75
N CYS A 129 1.09 10.85 -12.48
CA CYS A 129 -0.07 11.13 -11.65
C CYS A 129 -0.59 12.56 -11.79
N LYS A 130 0.17 13.48 -12.39
CA LYS A 130 -0.14 14.92 -12.47
C LYS A 130 -1.53 15.21 -13.03
N ASP A 131 -1.83 14.59 -14.17
CA ASP A 131 -3.09 14.78 -14.92
C ASP A 131 -3.97 13.53 -14.88
N CYS A 132 -3.73 12.61 -13.93
CA CYS A 132 -4.50 11.38 -13.80
C CYS A 132 -5.93 11.69 -13.29
N PRO A 133 -6.99 11.23 -13.99
CA PRO A 133 -8.38 11.53 -13.60
C PRO A 133 -8.78 10.91 -12.26
N ASP A 134 -8.14 9.79 -11.89
CA ASP A 134 -8.42 9.05 -10.65
C ASP A 134 -7.52 9.47 -9.49
N TYR A 135 -6.66 10.49 -9.69
CA TYR A 135 -5.72 10.96 -8.65
C TYR A 135 -6.42 11.32 -7.34
N LYS A 136 -7.59 11.96 -7.43
CA LYS A 136 -8.36 12.37 -6.25
C LYS A 136 -8.82 11.20 -5.35
N TYR A 137 -8.84 9.98 -5.89
CA TYR A 137 -9.20 8.75 -5.16
C TYR A 137 -7.96 7.98 -4.71
N CYS A 138 -6.92 7.97 -5.53
CA CYS A 138 -5.72 7.15 -5.34
C CYS A 138 -4.58 7.87 -4.60
N ALA A 139 -4.49 9.19 -4.74
CA ALA A 139 -3.47 10.08 -4.16
C ALA A 139 -2.01 9.65 -4.43
N GLY A 140 -1.74 9.04 -5.60
CA GLY A 140 -0.40 8.53 -5.92
C GLY A 140 -0.11 7.12 -5.39
N ASP A 141 -1.17 6.36 -5.08
CA ASP A 141 -1.17 4.94 -4.76
C ASP A 141 -0.44 4.58 -3.45
N SER A 142 0.04 3.34 -3.31
CA SER A 142 0.68 2.84 -2.10
C SER A 142 2.09 3.38 -1.95
N PHE A 143 2.42 3.92 -0.76
CA PHE A 143 3.76 4.46 -0.51
C PHE A 143 4.88 3.43 -0.59
N HIS A 144 4.62 2.15 -0.30
CA HIS A 144 5.66 1.12 -0.32
C HIS A 144 6.14 0.79 -1.75
N THR A 145 5.31 1.01 -2.76
CA THR A 145 5.66 0.87 -4.18
C THR A 145 5.96 2.22 -4.86
N TRP A 146 5.89 3.34 -4.13
CA TRP A 146 6.26 4.66 -4.66
C TRP A 146 7.77 4.77 -4.88
N ASN A 147 8.18 5.22 -6.06
CA ASN A 147 9.56 5.51 -6.38
C ASN A 147 9.89 6.96 -6.02
N PHE A 148 10.59 7.17 -4.91
CA PHE A 148 10.96 8.51 -4.43
C PHE A 148 12.02 9.19 -5.30
N ASP A 149 12.80 8.45 -6.09
CA ASP A 149 13.82 9.03 -6.98
C ASP A 149 13.22 9.50 -8.30
N LYS A 150 12.30 8.72 -8.86
CA LYS A 150 11.61 9.02 -10.13
C LYS A 150 10.31 9.81 -9.94
N MET A 151 9.80 9.91 -8.72
CA MET A 151 8.55 10.59 -8.38
C MET A 151 7.33 10.01 -9.11
N GLU A 152 7.25 8.67 -9.11
CA GLU A 152 6.17 7.90 -9.76
C GLU A 152 5.93 6.55 -9.04
N PRO A 153 4.75 5.92 -9.19
CA PRO A 153 4.53 4.58 -8.63
C PRO A 153 5.23 3.52 -9.49
N ASN A 154 5.96 2.58 -8.87
CA ASN A 154 6.56 1.44 -9.59
C ASN A 154 5.49 0.44 -10.07
N LEU A 155 4.32 0.42 -9.42
CA LEU A 155 3.17 -0.40 -9.79
C LEU A 155 1.90 0.42 -9.63
N CYS A 156 1.06 0.45 -10.66
CA CYS A 156 -0.24 1.12 -10.65
C CYS A 156 -1.29 0.15 -11.20
N LEU A 157 -2.00 -0.55 -10.32
CA LEU A 157 -2.97 -1.57 -10.72
C LEU A 157 -4.14 -0.98 -11.52
N ARG A 158 -4.51 0.27 -11.25
CA ARG A 158 -5.49 1.01 -12.06
C ARG A 158 -5.09 1.16 -13.54
N LYS A 159 -3.80 1.22 -13.86
CA LYS A 159 -3.31 1.31 -15.25
C LYS A 159 -3.07 -0.09 -15.85
N LEU A 160 -2.72 -1.05 -15.01
CA LEU A 160 -2.40 -2.42 -15.41
C LEU A 160 -3.65 -3.24 -15.76
N LEU A 161 -4.74 -3.03 -15.03
CA LEU A 161 -6.02 -3.73 -15.14
C LEU A 161 -7.04 -2.91 -15.91
#